data_AF-A0A1G8AMN5-F1
#
_entry.id   AF-A0A1G8AMN5-F1
#
_cell.length_a   1.000
_cell.length_b   1.000
_cell.length_c   1.000
_cell.angle_alpha   90.00
_cell.angle_beta   90.00
_cell.angle_gamma   90.00
#
_symmetry.space_group_name_H-M   'P 1'
#
loop_
_entity.id
_entity.type
_entity.pdbx_description
1 polymer ?
#
loop_
_entity_poly.entity_id
_entity_poly.type
_entity_poly.pdbx_seq_one_letter_code
_entity_poly.pdbx_strand_id
1 'polypeptide(L)' 'MIYRYLTLSLVKLKYNTMQQGTVKFFNETKGFGFITPSNGDAEIFVHASGLIDNIRENDTVNYDVEEGRKGLNAVNVKVA' A
#
# COMPACT_ATOMS: atom_id res chain seq x y z
N MET A 1 9.61 5.81 -40.29
CA MET A 1 8.23 5.79 -39.76
C MET A 1 7.94 4.35 -39.32
N ILE A 2 7.99 3.91 -38.06
CA ILE A 2 7.92 4.56 -36.75
C ILE A 2 8.62 3.59 -35.76
N TYR A 3 9.85 3.88 -35.30
CA TYR A 3 10.49 3.15 -34.20
C TYR A 3 9.93 3.61 -32.83
N ARG A 4 8.60 3.70 -32.68
CA ARG A 4 7.90 4.24 -31.49
C ARG A 4 7.22 3.15 -30.66
N TYR A 5 7.85 2.00 -30.51
CA TYR A 5 7.34 0.92 -29.65
C TYR A 5 8.41 0.28 -28.75
N LEU A 6 9.59 0.91 -28.60
CA LEU A 6 10.70 0.30 -27.84
C LEU A 6 10.85 0.75 -26.37
N THR A 7 10.05 1.68 -25.83
CA THR A 7 10.38 2.25 -24.48
C THR A 7 9.35 2.06 -23.37
N LEU A 8 8.14 1.57 -23.63
CA LEU A 8 7.07 1.59 -22.62
C LEU A 8 6.75 0.24 -21.96
N SER A 9 7.33 -0.88 -22.41
CA SER A 9 6.91 -2.22 -21.94
C SER A 9 7.91 -2.94 -21.02
N LEU A 10 9.17 -2.48 -20.91
CA LEU A 10 10.22 -3.21 -20.18
C LEU A 10 10.77 -2.52 -18.93
N VAL A 11 10.22 -1.36 -18.55
CA VAL A 11 10.46 -0.75 -17.23
C VAL A 11 9.23 -0.95 -16.32
N LYS A 12 8.49 -2.05 -16.52
CA LYS A 12 7.73 -2.68 -15.43
C LYS A 12 8.71 -3.46 -14.54
N LEU A 13 9.81 -2.81 -14.15
CA LEU A 13 10.62 -3.23 -13.02
C LEU A 13 9.66 -3.25 -11.85
N LYS A 14 9.14 -4.43 -11.51
CA LYS A 14 9.37 -5.16 -10.26
C LYS A 14 9.88 -4.36 -9.03
N TYR A 15 9.52 -3.09 -8.91
CA TYR A 15 9.51 -2.34 -7.67
C TYR A 15 8.07 -2.41 -7.21
N ASN A 16 7.79 -3.34 -6.30
CA ASN A 16 6.82 -3.04 -5.27
C ASN A 16 7.39 -1.81 -4.57
N THR A 17 6.99 -0.62 -5.02
CA THR A 17 7.41 0.61 -4.38
C THR A 17 6.72 0.60 -3.03
N MET A 18 7.44 0.16 -2.00
CA MET A 18 6.96 0.28 -0.62
C MET A 18 6.53 1.72 -0.42
N GLN A 19 5.23 1.91 -0.26
CA GLN A 19 4.63 3.20 0.01
C GLN A 19 4.69 3.45 1.51
N GLN A 20 4.81 4.72 1.85
CA GLN A 20 4.79 5.16 3.23
C GLN A 20 3.53 5.98 3.48
N GLY A 21 2.90 5.71 4.61
CA GLY A 21 1.70 6.39 5.04
C GLY A 21 1.53 6.34 6.54
N THR A 22 0.48 6.98 7.00
CA THR A 22 0.13 7.05 8.41
C THR A 22 -1.17 6.30 8.63
N VAL A 23 -1.19 5.43 9.64
CA VAL A 23 -2.39 4.67 10.00
C VAL A 23 -3.43 5.65 10.54
N LYS A 24 -4.49 5.89 9.79
CA LYS A 24 -5.57 6.79 10.23
C LYS A 24 -6.44 6.14 11.27
N PHE A 25 -6.68 4.84 11.13
CA PHE A 25 -7.49 4.06 12.04
C PHE A 25 -7.17 2.58 11.85
N PHE A 26 -6.99 1.85 12.94
CA PHE A 26 -6.89 0.40 12.91
C PHE A 26 -7.71 -0.20 14.06
N ASN A 27 -8.57 -1.16 13.74
CA ASN A 27 -9.35 -1.88 14.72
C ASN A 27 -8.79 -3.28 14.90
N GLU A 28 -8.01 -3.49 15.95
CA GLU A 28 -7.41 -4.80 16.29
C GLU A 28 -8.49 -5.89 16.50
N THR A 29 -9.64 -5.54 17.10
CA THR A 29 -10.73 -6.49 17.36
C THR A 29 -11.41 -6.97 16.08
N LYS A 30 -11.60 -6.08 15.10
CA LYS A 30 -12.21 -6.41 13.81
C LYS A 30 -11.19 -6.84 12.75
N GLY A 31 -9.90 -6.55 12.96
CA GLY A 31 -8.81 -6.91 12.07
C GLY A 31 -8.75 -6.11 10.77
N PHE A 32 -9.19 -4.86 10.76
CA PHE A 32 -9.08 -3.99 9.59
C PHE A 32 -8.84 -2.53 9.96
N GLY A 33 -8.34 -1.75 9.00
CA GLY A 33 -8.11 -0.33 9.16
C GLY A 33 -7.94 0.39 7.82
N PHE A 34 -7.46 1.63 7.93
CA PHE A 34 -7.17 2.50 6.80
C PHE A 34 -5.85 3.23 7.02
N ILE A 35 -5.06 3.29 5.96
CA ILE A 35 -3.79 4.01 5.92
C ILE A 35 -3.94 5.20 4.98
N THR A 36 -3.58 6.38 5.46
CA THR A 36 -3.50 7.58 4.62
C THR A 36 -2.10 7.62 3.99
N PRO A 37 -1.98 7.47 2.66
CA PRO A 37 -0.69 7.57 2.01
C PRO A 37 -0.16 9.02 2.06
N SER A 38 1.15 9.16 2.17
CA SER A 38 1.81 10.49 2.22
C SER A 38 1.75 11.25 0.89
N ASN A 39 1.45 10.55 -0.22
CA ASN A 39 1.31 11.13 -1.55
C ASN A 39 -0.02 11.89 -1.76
N GLY A 40 -0.95 11.84 -0.79
CA GLY A 40 -2.26 12.48 -0.88
C GLY A 40 -3.32 11.71 -1.68
N ASP A 41 -3.04 10.45 -2.03
CA ASP A 41 -4.02 9.55 -2.64
C ASP A 41 -5.13 9.18 -1.63
N ALA A 42 -6.15 8.48 -2.16
CA ALA A 42 -7.24 7.95 -1.34
C ALA A 42 -6.73 6.99 -0.25
N GLU A 43 -7.49 6.92 0.84
CA GLU A 43 -7.21 6.00 1.95
C GLU A 43 -7.13 4.56 1.45
N ILE A 44 -6.04 3.87 1.81
CA ILE A 44 -5.80 2.50 1.42
C ILE A 44 -6.30 1.58 2.50
N PHE A 45 -7.11 0.61 2.10
CA PHE A 45 -7.65 -0.39 3.01
C PHE A 45 -6.54 -1.33 3.48
N VAL A 46 -6.49 -1.61 4.77
CA VAL A 46 -5.56 -2.60 5.35
C VAL A 46 -6.33 -3.66 6.12
N HIS A 47 -5.96 -4.93 5.92
CA HIS A 47 -6.49 -6.06 6.67
C HIS A 47 -5.40 -6.63 7.58
N ALA A 48 -5.80 -7.18 8.74
CA ALA A 48 -4.88 -7.80 9.70
C ALA A 48 -4.04 -8.93 9.09
N SER A 49 -4.53 -9.60 8.02
CA SER A 49 -3.75 -10.61 7.31
C SER A 49 -2.56 -10.07 6.53
N GLY A 50 -2.54 -8.77 6.22
CA GLY A 50 -1.46 -8.09 5.50
C GLY A 50 -0.45 -7.42 6.43
N LEU A 51 -0.67 -7.47 7.75
CA LEU A 51 0.23 -6.91 8.74
C LEU A 51 1.39 -7.88 9.01
N ILE A 52 2.61 -7.35 8.96
CA ILE A 52 3.81 -8.04 9.42
C ILE A 52 4.04 -7.70 10.90
N ASP A 53 3.91 -6.42 11.24
CA ASP A 53 4.02 -5.90 12.60
C ASP A 53 2.67 -5.39 13.11
N ASN A 54 2.55 -5.29 14.44
CA ASN A 54 1.38 -4.65 15.04
C ASN A 54 1.46 -3.14 14.82
N ILE A 55 0.39 -2.56 14.25
CA ILE A 55 0.29 -1.14 13.94
C ILE A 55 -0.77 -0.48 14.82
N ARG A 56 -0.56 0.78 15.18
CA ARG A 56 -1.54 1.58 15.93
C ARG A 56 -1.96 2.80 15.14
N GLU A 57 -3.04 3.41 15.59
CA GLU A 57 -3.47 4.70 15.07
C GLU A 57 -2.36 5.75 15.20
N ASN A 58 -2.18 6.56 14.16
CA ASN A 58 -1.13 7.57 14.00
C ASN A 58 0.30 7.04 13.79
N ASP A 59 0.50 5.72 13.71
CA ASP A 59 1.82 5.18 13.39
C ASP A 59 2.16 5.40 11.92
N THR A 60 3.43 5.69 11.66
CA THR A 60 3.99 5.70 10.30
C THR A 60 4.35 4.27 9.91
N VAL A 61 3.84 3.82 8.78
CA VAL A 61 4.00 2.45 8.30
C VAL A 61 4.47 2.45 6.85
N ASN A 62 5.29 1.45 6.54
CA ASN A 62 5.66 1.10 5.17
C ASN A 62 4.82 -0.10 4.73
N TYR A 63 4.26 -0.05 3.53
CA TYR A 63 3.39 -1.08 3.00
C TYR A 63 3.46 -1.14 1.49
N ASP A 64 3.11 -2.29 0.93
CA ASP A 64 2.90 -2.46 -0.49
C ASP A 64 1.43 -2.28 -0.83
N VAL A 65 1.16 -1.71 -2.00
CA VAL A 65 -0.20 -1.55 -2.51
C VAL A 65 -0.46 -2.59 -3.59
N GLU A 66 -1.51 -3.38 -3.41
CA GLU A 66 -1.98 -4.35 -4.38
C GLU A 66 -3.42 -4.05 -4.80
N GLU A 67 -3.74 -4.28 -6.08
CA GLU A 67 -5.11 -4.19 -6.59
C GLU A 67 -5.90 -5.44 -6.22
N GLY A 68 -6.77 -5.32 -5.21
CA GLY A 68 -7.70 -6.36 -4.80
C GLY A 68 -9.05 -6.25 -5.51
N ARG A 69 -9.93 -7.24 -5.28
CA ARG A 69 -11.30 -7.26 -5.84
C ARG A 69 -12.17 -6.08 -5.40
N LYS A 70 -11.81 -5.40 -4.32
CA LYS A 70 -12.54 -4.27 -3.72
C LYS A 70 -11.80 -2.93 -3.87
N GLY A 71 -10.70 -2.88 -4.61
CA GLY A 71 -9.84 -1.70 -4.73
C GLY A 71 -8.45 -1.93 -4.15
N LEU A 72 -7.75 -0.83 -3.89
CA LEU A 72 -6.38 -0.85 -3.37
C LEU A 72 -6.34 -1.43 -1.95
N ASN A 73 -5.47 -2.42 -1.75
CA ASN A 73 -5.26 -3.09 -0.48
C ASN A 73 -3.79 -3.00 -0.08
N ALA A 74 -3.53 -2.67 1.19
CA ALA A 74 -2.20 -2.66 1.76
C ALA A 74 -1.79 -4.07 2.21
N VAL A 75 -0.61 -4.50 1.78
CA VAL A 75 0.03 -5.77 2.17
C VAL A 75 1.45 -5.51 2.65
N ASN A 76 2.07 -6.49 3.31
CA ASN A 76 3.42 -6.38 3.88
C ASN A 76 3.59 -5.14 4.78
N VAL A 77 2.56 -4.79 5.56
CA VAL A 77 2.56 -3.57 6.37
C VAL A 77 3.48 -3.76 7.57
N LYS A 78 4.44 -2.85 7.70
CA LYS A 78 5.42 -2.83 8.79
C LYS A 78 5.54 -1.42 9.35
N VAL A 79 5.90 -1.31 10.62
CA VAL A 79 6.20 0.00 11.23
C VAL A 79 7.48 0.56 10.60
N ALA A 80 7.51 1.86 10.31
CA ALA A 80 8.62 2.54 9.65
C ALA A 80 9.78 2.89 10.59
#